data_AF-A0A026VWR7-F1
#
_entry.id   AF-A0A026VWR7-F1
#
_cell.length_a   1.000
_cell.length_b   1.000
_cell.length_c   1.000
_cell.angle_alpha   90.00
_cell.angle_beta   90.00
_cell.angle_gamma   90.00
#
_symmetry.space_group_name_H-M   'P 1'
#
loop_
_entity.id
_entity.type
_entity.pdbx_description
1 polymer ?
#
loop_
_entity_poly.entity_id
_entity_poly.type
_entity_poly.pdbx_seq_one_letter_code
_entity_poly.pdbx_strand_id
1 'polypeptide(L)'
;MLRALESGRYLSMTFRSWDLYEFPLLQSTTKHSWTVKAASQLEKPRYVIFALQTGRKNVMSQDVATFDDCKLTNVKLHLNSEYYPYNDLNLDFEKNKYAILYDMYSRFRRVYYGCDCAEAYLTTTNFLLRGPFVVIDCSRQNESIKSATVDVRLECDCKENIPVNTTAYCFIMHDRVVEYGPLTNVVRRIV
;
A
#
# COMPACT_ATOMS: atom_id res chain seq x y z
N MET A 1 5.42 16.04 31.57
CA MET A 1 5.64 16.73 30.28
C MET A 1 6.53 17.96 30.44
N LEU A 2 6.21 18.91 31.33
CA LEU A 2 7.07 20.09 31.60
C LEU A 2 8.54 19.76 31.91
N ARG A 3 8.80 18.81 32.82
CA ARG A 3 10.19 18.40 33.16
C ARG A 3 10.99 17.83 31.98
N ALA A 4 10.32 17.23 31.00
CA ALA A 4 10.98 16.71 29.79
C ALA A 4 11.36 17.86 28.84
N LEU A 5 10.50 18.87 28.71
CA LEU A 5 10.77 20.10 27.96
C LEU A 5 11.93 20.90 28.58
N GLU A 6 11.92 21.05 29.91
CA GLU A 6 12.96 21.76 30.66
C GLU A 6 14.34 21.09 30.55
N SER A 7 14.37 19.76 30.42
CA SER A 7 15.60 18.99 30.29
C SER A 7 16.29 19.07 28.92
N GLY A 8 15.64 19.69 27.92
CA GLY A 8 16.15 19.77 26.54
C GLY A 8 16.29 18.42 25.84
N ARG A 9 15.70 17.34 26.39
CA ARG A 9 15.76 16.01 25.81
C ARG A 9 14.96 15.94 24.51
N TYR A 10 15.49 15.20 23.55
CA TYR A 10 14.76 14.85 22.35
C TYR A 10 13.61 13.90 22.71
N LEU A 11 12.44 14.16 22.13
CA LEU A 11 11.25 13.32 22.23
C LEU A 11 11.23 12.37 21.03
N SER A 12 11.25 11.07 21.31
CA SER A 12 11.00 10.06 20.28
C SER A 12 9.51 10.07 19.92
N MET A 13 9.21 10.30 18.65
CA MET A 13 7.87 10.37 18.10
C MET A 13 7.73 9.40 16.95
N THR A 14 6.68 8.58 16.99
CA THR A 14 6.31 7.70 15.88
C THR A 14 5.38 8.44 14.92
N PHE A 15 5.67 8.37 13.63
CA PHE A 15 4.82 8.92 12.59
C PHE A 15 4.74 7.94 11.43
N ARG A 16 3.70 8.09 10.61
CA ARG A 16 3.56 7.32 9.38
C ARG A 16 4.03 8.18 8.22
N SER A 17 4.89 7.62 7.40
CA SER A 17 5.27 8.20 6.12
C SER A 17 4.86 7.27 4.99
N TRP A 18 4.84 7.81 3.78
CA TRP A 18 4.40 7.07 2.62
C TRP A 18 5.23 7.45 1.40
N ASP A 19 5.39 6.49 0.50
CA ASP A 19 6.00 6.65 -0.80
C ASP A 19 5.02 6.17 -1.87
N LEU A 20 4.92 6.90 -2.98
CA LEU A 20 4.13 6.49 -4.15
C LEU A 20 5.07 6.15 -5.30
N TYR A 21 4.89 4.96 -5.86
CA TYR A 21 5.59 4.48 -7.03
C TYR A 21 4.60 4.26 -8.17
N GLU A 22 5.08 4.47 -9.39
CA GLU A 22 4.29 4.33 -10.60
C GLU A 22 5.04 3.45 -11.60
N PHE A 23 4.35 2.46 -12.17
CA PHE A 23 4.76 1.76 -13.38
C PHE A 23 3.93 2.31 -14.54
N PRO A 24 4.49 3.18 -15.39
CA PRO A 24 3.70 4.04 -16.29
C PRO A 24 2.92 3.26 -17.36
N LEU A 25 3.46 2.15 -17.84
CA LEU A 25 2.84 1.35 -18.91
C LEU A 25 3.11 -0.14 -18.73
N LEU A 26 2.11 -0.89 -18.29
CA LEU A 26 2.17 -2.35 -18.25
C LEU A 26 2.06 -2.93 -19.67
N GLN A 27 2.77 -4.04 -19.90
CA GLN A 27 2.62 -4.82 -21.13
C GLN A 27 1.26 -5.52 -21.15
N SER A 28 0.72 -5.80 -22.35
CA SER A 28 -0.55 -6.51 -22.50
C SER A 28 -0.36 -8.02 -22.29
N THR A 29 -0.13 -8.43 -21.05
CA THR A 29 0.04 -9.83 -20.63
C THR A 29 -0.87 -10.15 -19.45
N THR A 30 -1.03 -11.44 -19.14
CA THR A 30 -1.84 -11.89 -18.01
C THR A 30 -1.08 -11.88 -16.68
N LYS A 31 0.24 -11.74 -16.69
CA LYS A 31 1.10 -11.79 -15.49
C LYS A 31 2.13 -10.68 -15.51
N HIS A 32 2.31 -10.01 -14.37
CA HIS A 32 3.35 -9.01 -14.20
C HIS A 32 4.10 -9.20 -12.90
N SER A 33 5.41 -8.93 -12.95
CA SER A 33 6.26 -8.81 -11.78
C SER A 33 6.96 -7.46 -11.84
N TRP A 34 6.92 -6.71 -10.75
CA TRP A 34 7.46 -5.37 -10.63
C TRP A 34 8.28 -5.24 -9.35
N THR A 35 9.58 -5.03 -9.50
CA THR A 35 10.46 -4.60 -8.41
C THR A 35 10.26 -3.10 -8.16
N VAL A 36 9.60 -2.76 -7.06
CA VAL A 36 9.14 -1.40 -6.74
C VAL A 36 10.28 -0.56 -6.17
N LYS A 37 10.92 -1.04 -5.10
CA LYS A 37 12.03 -0.37 -4.44
C LYS A 37 12.89 -1.37 -3.66
N ALA A 38 14.15 -1.00 -3.47
CA ALA A 38 14.97 -1.53 -2.39
C ALA A 38 14.83 -0.59 -1.19
N ALA A 39 14.11 -1.00 -0.15
CA ALA A 39 13.88 -0.23 1.07
C ALA A 39 14.98 -0.48 2.10
N SER A 40 15.43 0.57 2.79
CA SER A 40 16.22 0.38 4.00
C SER A 40 15.33 -0.23 5.10
N GLN A 41 15.92 -0.99 6.02
CA GLN A 41 15.24 -1.64 7.15
C GLN A 41 14.33 -0.69 7.95
N LEU A 42 14.68 0.58 7.96
CA LEU A 42 14.09 1.64 8.78
C LEU A 42 12.82 2.21 8.16
N GLU A 43 12.53 1.80 6.92
CA GLU A 43 11.33 2.11 6.17
C GLU A 43 10.47 0.87 6.00
N LYS A 44 10.39 0.03 7.05
CA LYS A 44 9.62 -1.22 7.03
C LYS A 44 8.18 -0.96 6.58
N PRO A 45 7.74 -1.53 5.43
CA PRO A 45 6.37 -1.34 4.93
C PRO A 45 5.36 -1.88 5.93
N ARG A 46 4.43 -1.08 6.44
CA ARG A 46 3.30 -1.55 7.25
C ARG A 46 2.12 -1.94 6.37
N TYR A 47 1.83 -1.14 5.36
CA TYR A 47 0.77 -1.38 4.38
C TYR A 47 1.30 -1.10 2.98
N VAL A 48 0.88 -1.92 2.02
CA VAL A 48 1.10 -1.67 0.60
C VAL A 48 -0.25 -1.65 -0.10
N ILE A 49 -0.53 -0.60 -0.84
CA ILE A 49 -1.74 -0.46 -1.65
C ILE A 49 -1.34 -0.54 -3.11
N PHE A 50 -1.91 -1.52 -3.83
CA PHE A 50 -1.69 -1.71 -5.26
C PHE A 50 -2.98 -1.39 -6.03
N ALA A 51 -2.85 -0.62 -7.10
CA ALA A 51 -4.00 -0.23 -7.94
C ALA A 51 -3.60 -0.10 -9.41
N LEU A 52 -4.58 -0.27 -10.30
CA LEU A 52 -4.41 -0.16 -11.75
C LEU A 52 -5.33 0.93 -12.30
N GLN A 53 -4.86 1.65 -13.32
CA GLN A 53 -5.66 2.62 -14.08
C GLN A 53 -5.39 2.49 -15.57
N THR A 54 -6.43 2.27 -16.35
CA THR A 54 -6.39 2.17 -17.81
C THR A 54 -6.82 3.50 -18.45
N GLY A 55 -5.99 4.07 -19.31
CA GLY A 55 -6.38 5.16 -20.22
C GLY A 55 -6.73 6.51 -19.57
N ARG A 56 -6.36 6.72 -18.30
CA ARG A 56 -6.68 7.96 -17.55
C ARG A 56 -5.50 8.92 -17.41
N LYS A 57 -4.27 8.42 -17.53
CA LYS A 57 -3.07 9.22 -17.34
C LYS A 57 -3.00 10.35 -18.38
N ASN A 58 -2.84 11.58 -17.90
CA ASN A 58 -2.77 12.80 -18.71
C ASN A 58 -4.02 13.06 -19.58
N VAL A 59 -5.17 12.48 -19.24
CA VAL A 59 -6.44 12.71 -19.96
C VAL A 59 -7.35 13.59 -19.10
N MET A 60 -7.46 14.87 -19.46
CA MET A 60 -8.22 15.89 -18.70
C MET A 60 -9.73 15.57 -18.55
N SER A 61 -10.29 14.77 -19.45
CA SER A 61 -11.72 14.39 -19.43
C SER A 61 -12.04 13.18 -18.55
N GLN A 62 -11.03 12.52 -17.96
CA GLN A 62 -11.21 11.29 -17.18
C GLN A 62 -11.00 11.53 -15.69
N ASP A 63 -11.75 10.80 -14.85
CA ASP A 63 -11.60 10.85 -13.39
C ASP A 63 -10.39 10.03 -12.93
N VAL A 64 -9.30 10.71 -12.60
CA VAL A 64 -8.05 10.12 -12.09
C VAL A 64 -8.18 9.49 -10.69
N ALA A 65 -9.31 9.64 -10.00
CA ALA A 65 -9.58 8.98 -8.73
C ALA A 65 -10.26 7.61 -8.86
N THR A 66 -10.48 7.14 -10.09
CA THR A 66 -11.11 5.84 -10.39
C THR A 66 -10.07 4.81 -10.80
N PHE A 67 -10.12 3.62 -10.19
CA PHE A 67 -9.25 2.48 -10.47
C PHE A 67 -10.02 1.38 -11.22
N ASP A 68 -9.30 0.54 -11.96
CA ASP A 68 -9.88 -0.56 -12.74
C ASP A 68 -9.50 -1.92 -12.15
N ASP A 69 -10.42 -2.88 -12.24
CA ASP A 69 -10.16 -4.25 -11.77
C ASP A 69 -9.15 -5.01 -12.65
N CYS A 70 -9.01 -4.63 -13.93
CA CYS A 70 -8.19 -5.27 -14.96
C CYS A 70 -8.30 -6.82 -14.98
N LYS A 71 -9.43 -7.37 -14.55
CA LYS A 71 -9.67 -8.81 -14.34
C LYS A 71 -8.60 -9.47 -13.47
N LEU A 72 -8.11 -8.76 -12.45
CA LEU A 72 -7.17 -9.29 -11.46
C LEU A 72 -7.72 -10.59 -10.85
N THR A 73 -6.85 -11.59 -10.72
CA THR A 73 -7.14 -12.87 -10.06
C THR A 73 -6.30 -13.02 -8.79
N ASN A 74 -5.08 -12.48 -8.79
CA ASN A 74 -4.19 -12.54 -7.64
C ASN A 74 -3.23 -11.35 -7.59
N VAL A 75 -2.83 -10.96 -6.38
CA VAL A 75 -1.77 -9.99 -6.14
C VAL A 75 -0.93 -10.50 -4.97
N LYS A 76 0.39 -10.57 -5.17
CA LYS A 76 1.37 -10.95 -4.16
C LYS A 76 2.43 -9.88 -4.01
N LEU A 77 2.62 -9.43 -2.79
CA LEU A 77 3.76 -8.64 -2.37
C LEU A 77 4.83 -9.58 -1.85
N HIS A 78 6.04 -9.47 -2.38
CA HIS A 78 7.24 -10.11 -1.87
C HIS A 78 8.06 -9.05 -1.12
N LEU A 79 8.40 -9.36 0.12
CA LEU A 79 9.35 -8.63 0.95
C LEU A 79 10.54 -9.56 1.19
N ASN A 80 11.58 -9.45 0.37
CA ASN A 80 12.64 -10.46 0.26
C ASN A 80 12.06 -11.86 0.00
N SER A 81 12.18 -12.78 0.97
CA SER A 81 11.71 -14.17 0.87
C SER A 81 10.30 -14.39 1.44
N GLU A 82 9.73 -13.39 2.12
CA GLU A 82 8.37 -13.45 2.67
C GLU A 82 7.37 -12.89 1.66
N TYR A 83 6.14 -13.40 1.66
CA TYR A 83 5.10 -12.91 0.75
C TYR A 83 3.76 -12.70 1.43
N TYR A 84 3.02 -11.71 0.94
CA TYR A 84 1.74 -11.25 1.47
C TYR A 84 0.74 -10.99 0.34
N PRO A 85 -0.54 -11.35 0.49
CA PRO A 85 -1.04 -12.29 1.48
C PRO A 85 -0.44 -13.71 1.28
N TYR A 86 -0.42 -14.51 2.34
CA TYR A 86 0.07 -15.89 2.28
C TYR A 86 -0.81 -16.79 1.39
N ASN A 87 -2.11 -16.54 1.37
CA ASN A 87 -3.07 -17.27 0.53
C ASN A 87 -3.37 -16.49 -0.74
N ASP A 88 -3.63 -17.20 -1.84
CA ASP A 88 -4.09 -16.59 -3.07
C ASP A 88 -5.46 -15.93 -2.89
N LEU A 89 -5.63 -14.74 -3.46
CA LEU A 89 -6.88 -13.97 -3.35
C LEU A 89 -8.02 -14.62 -4.14
N ASN A 90 -7.71 -15.35 -5.22
CA ASN A 90 -8.67 -16.03 -6.09
C ASN A 90 -9.84 -15.13 -6.54
N LEU A 91 -9.49 -13.91 -6.95
CA LEU A 91 -10.45 -12.88 -7.34
C LEU A 91 -11.17 -13.27 -8.63
N ASP A 92 -12.47 -12.98 -8.66
CA ASP A 92 -13.32 -13.15 -9.83
C ASP A 92 -14.44 -12.09 -9.75
N PHE A 93 -14.25 -10.98 -10.45
CA PHE A 93 -15.17 -9.84 -10.41
C PHE A 93 -16.53 -10.18 -11.03
N GLU A 94 -16.58 -11.09 -12.01
CA GLU A 94 -17.81 -11.54 -12.66
C GLU A 94 -18.66 -12.43 -11.75
N LYS A 95 -18.00 -13.18 -10.86
CA LYS A 95 -18.66 -14.01 -9.84
C LYS A 95 -18.77 -13.31 -8.48
N ASN A 96 -18.57 -12.00 -8.42
CA ASN A 96 -18.60 -11.20 -7.19
C ASN A 96 -17.60 -11.66 -6.11
N LYS A 97 -16.50 -12.33 -6.47
CA LYS A 97 -15.42 -12.74 -5.56
C LYS A 97 -14.39 -11.62 -5.32
N TYR A 98 -14.85 -10.37 -5.24
CA TYR A 98 -14.02 -9.20 -4.90
C TYR A 98 -14.22 -8.73 -3.45
N ALA A 99 -15.16 -9.35 -2.71
CA ALA A 99 -15.47 -8.98 -1.32
C ALA A 99 -14.25 -9.02 -0.40
N ILE A 100 -13.26 -9.88 -0.68
CA ILE A 100 -11.99 -9.93 0.04
C ILE A 100 -11.20 -8.61 -0.08
N LEU A 101 -11.22 -7.95 -1.24
CA LEU A 101 -10.55 -6.67 -1.44
C LEU A 101 -11.22 -5.57 -0.61
N TYR A 102 -12.55 -5.57 -0.59
CA TYR A 102 -13.32 -4.63 0.22
C TYR A 102 -13.04 -4.83 1.71
N ASP A 103 -13.02 -6.08 2.18
CA ASP A 103 -12.71 -6.40 3.57
C ASP A 103 -11.26 -6.00 3.96
N MET A 104 -10.29 -6.21 3.07
CA MET A 104 -8.91 -5.72 3.26
C MET A 104 -8.88 -4.19 3.40
N TYR A 105 -9.59 -3.47 2.53
CA TYR A 105 -9.72 -2.01 2.59
C TYR A 105 -10.42 -1.53 3.88
N SER A 106 -11.55 -2.13 4.26
CA SER A 106 -12.30 -1.72 5.46
C SER A 106 -11.48 -1.97 6.73
N ARG A 107 -10.76 -3.10 6.80
CA ARG A 107 -9.85 -3.41 7.91
C ARG A 107 -8.71 -2.41 8.01
N PHE A 108 -8.06 -2.09 6.89
CA PHE A 108 -7.03 -1.06 6.85
C PHE A 108 -7.55 0.29 7.35
N ARG A 109 -8.70 0.74 6.83
CA ARG A 109 -9.28 2.04 7.22
C ARG A 109 -9.58 2.11 8.71
N ARG A 110 -10.18 1.05 9.27
CA ARG A 110 -10.48 0.93 10.70
C ARG A 110 -9.22 1.06 11.54
N VAL A 111 -8.17 0.32 11.20
CA VAL A 111 -6.90 0.32 11.95
C VAL A 111 -6.13 1.63 11.77
N TYR A 112 -6.10 2.18 10.56
CA TYR A 112 -5.33 3.37 10.25
C TYR A 112 -5.86 4.62 10.95
N TYR A 113 -7.19 4.83 10.92
CA TYR A 113 -7.84 6.00 11.50
C TYR A 113 -8.32 5.79 12.95
N GLY A 114 -8.26 4.57 13.47
CA GLY A 114 -8.80 4.25 14.80
C GLY A 114 -10.30 4.51 14.91
N CYS A 115 -11.04 4.37 13.80
CA CYS A 115 -12.48 4.59 13.76
C CYS A 115 -13.20 3.25 13.91
N ASP A 116 -14.01 3.11 14.96
CA ASP A 116 -14.92 1.98 15.15
C ASP A 116 -16.17 2.04 14.27
N CYS A 117 -16.26 3.06 13.40
CA CYS A 117 -17.34 3.21 12.44
C CYS A 117 -17.38 2.02 11.47
N ALA A 118 -18.54 1.36 11.40
CA ALA A 118 -18.77 0.18 10.55
C ALA A 118 -18.70 0.50 9.05
N GLU A 119 -18.86 1.77 8.67
CA GLU A 119 -18.91 2.20 7.27
C GLU A 119 -17.55 2.75 6.82
N ALA A 120 -16.91 2.00 5.91
CA ALA A 120 -15.82 2.55 5.14
C ALA A 120 -16.35 3.67 4.22
N TYR A 121 -15.51 4.66 3.87
CA TYR A 121 -15.92 5.80 3.03
C TYR A 121 -16.52 5.39 1.68
N LEU A 122 -16.06 4.27 1.14
CA LEU A 122 -16.67 3.65 -0.02
C LEU A 122 -17.56 2.54 0.50
N THR A 123 -18.83 2.54 0.08
CA THR A 123 -19.69 1.36 0.19
C THR A 123 -19.14 0.24 -0.68
N THR A 124 -19.54 -1.01 -0.45
CA THR A 124 -19.12 -2.15 -1.26
C THR A 124 -19.33 -1.93 -2.76
N THR A 125 -20.46 -1.33 -3.14
CA THR A 125 -20.79 -0.99 -4.54
C THR A 125 -19.88 0.10 -5.09
N ASN A 126 -19.64 1.17 -4.34
CA ASN A 126 -18.75 2.26 -4.77
C ASN A 126 -17.29 1.81 -4.84
N PHE A 127 -16.89 0.86 -3.99
CA PHE A 127 -15.57 0.25 -4.05
C PHE A 127 -15.37 -0.51 -5.37
N LEU A 128 -16.34 -1.32 -5.80
CA LEU A 128 -16.24 -2.00 -7.10
C LEU A 128 -16.13 -1.02 -8.28
N LEU A 129 -16.90 0.07 -8.24
CA LEU A 129 -16.98 1.03 -9.34
C LEU A 129 -15.78 1.96 -9.44
N ARG A 130 -15.15 2.31 -8.30
CA ARG A 130 -14.13 3.37 -8.23
C ARG A 130 -12.82 2.95 -7.60
N GLY A 131 -12.86 1.96 -6.73
CA GLY A 131 -11.75 1.59 -5.88
C GLY A 131 -11.32 0.13 -5.93
N PRO A 132 -11.39 -0.63 -7.04
CA PRO A 132 -10.77 -1.95 -7.09
C PRO A 132 -9.25 -1.79 -6.96
N PHE A 133 -8.79 -1.76 -5.71
CA PHE A 133 -7.39 -1.73 -5.29
C PHE A 133 -7.18 -2.78 -4.19
N VAL A 134 -5.94 -3.24 -4.05
CA VAL A 134 -5.57 -4.26 -3.10
C VAL A 134 -4.81 -3.62 -1.94
N VAL A 135 -5.29 -3.78 -0.71
CA VAL A 135 -4.59 -3.32 0.49
C VAL A 135 -3.95 -4.49 1.21
N ILE A 136 -2.63 -4.57 1.17
CA ILE A 136 -1.85 -5.65 1.76
C ILE A 136 -1.35 -5.20 3.13
N ASP A 137 -1.78 -5.90 4.18
CA ASP A 137 -1.34 -5.67 5.56
C ASP A 137 -0.06 -6.48 5.83
N CYS A 138 1.04 -5.76 6.06
CA CYS A 138 2.35 -6.31 6.39
C CYS A 138 2.71 -6.07 7.87
N SER A 139 1.78 -5.61 8.70
CA SER A 139 2.06 -5.24 10.11
C SER A 139 2.59 -6.40 10.95
N ARG A 140 2.26 -7.65 10.59
CA ARG A 140 2.72 -8.88 11.25
C ARG A 140 3.95 -9.50 10.58
N GLN A 141 4.81 -8.68 10.01
CA GLN A 141 6.05 -9.13 9.38
C GLN A 141 6.96 -9.86 10.35
N ASN A 142 7.57 -10.94 9.84
CA ASN A 142 8.54 -11.73 10.57
C ASN A 142 9.68 -10.87 11.10
N GLU A 143 10.08 -11.12 12.34
CA GLU A 143 11.23 -10.46 12.96
C GLU A 143 12.56 -10.87 12.32
N SER A 144 12.61 -11.95 11.52
CA SER A 144 13.82 -12.38 10.81
C SER A 144 14.24 -11.42 9.68
N ILE A 145 13.35 -10.56 9.20
CA ILE A 145 13.63 -9.54 8.17
C ILE A 145 14.43 -8.38 8.79
N LYS A 146 15.46 -8.63 9.63
CA LYS A 146 16.09 -7.61 10.49
C LYS A 146 17.47 -7.10 10.06
N SER A 147 18.16 -7.72 9.09
CA SER A 147 19.59 -7.41 8.86
C SER A 147 19.98 -6.95 7.45
N ALA A 148 19.07 -6.88 6.48
CA ALA A 148 19.41 -6.55 5.09
C ALA A 148 18.42 -5.58 4.44
N THR A 149 18.83 -4.90 3.36
CA THR A 149 17.92 -4.15 2.49
C THR A 149 16.70 -5.01 2.12
N VAL A 150 15.50 -4.44 2.17
CA VAL A 150 14.25 -5.14 1.85
C VAL A 150 13.89 -4.85 0.40
N ASP A 151 13.97 -5.87 -0.45
CA ASP A 151 13.45 -5.78 -1.81
C ASP A 151 11.93 -5.91 -1.78
N VAL A 152 11.25 -4.86 -2.28
CA VAL A 152 9.79 -4.79 -2.38
C VAL A 152 9.40 -5.11 -3.81
N ARG A 153 8.80 -6.27 -4.02
CA ARG A 153 8.37 -6.72 -5.36
C ARG A 153 6.89 -7.06 -5.36
N LEU A 154 6.15 -6.54 -6.32
CA LEU A 154 4.74 -6.87 -6.55
C LEU A 154 4.61 -7.82 -7.73
N GLU A 155 3.80 -8.85 -7.57
CA GLU A 155 3.35 -9.75 -8.63
C GLU A 155 1.84 -9.67 -8.74
N CYS A 156 1.31 -9.60 -9.95
CA CYS A 156 -0.12 -9.68 -10.19
C CYS A 156 -0.44 -10.62 -11.34
N ASP A 157 -1.50 -11.39 -11.17
CA ASP A 157 -2.10 -12.25 -12.17
C ASP A 157 -3.48 -11.71 -12.55
N CYS A 158 -3.82 -11.77 -13.83
CA CYS A 158 -5.10 -11.39 -14.41
C CYS A 158 -5.68 -12.56 -15.20
N LYS A 159 -7.02 -12.64 -15.27
CA LYS A 159 -7.75 -13.66 -16.04
C LYS A 159 -7.54 -13.47 -17.54
N GLU A 160 -7.35 -12.23 -17.98
CA GLU A 160 -7.15 -11.81 -19.36
C GLU A 160 -5.95 -10.87 -19.44
N ASN A 161 -5.51 -10.54 -20.66
CA ASN A 161 -4.42 -9.59 -20.84
C ASN A 161 -4.81 -8.22 -20.26
N ILE A 162 -3.89 -7.60 -19.52
CA ILE A 162 -4.10 -6.25 -19.02
C ILE A 162 -4.35 -5.30 -20.20
N PRO A 163 -5.40 -4.45 -20.15
CA PRO A 163 -5.69 -3.50 -21.21
C PRO A 163 -4.50 -2.61 -21.55
N VAL A 164 -4.37 -2.23 -22.83
CA VAL A 164 -3.36 -1.26 -23.27
C VAL A 164 -3.53 0.07 -22.54
N ASN A 165 -2.43 0.82 -22.36
CA ASN A 165 -2.40 2.08 -21.62
C ASN A 165 -2.79 1.94 -20.14
N THR A 166 -2.45 0.81 -19.52
CA THR A 166 -2.63 0.63 -18.07
C THR A 166 -1.38 1.04 -17.30
N THR A 167 -1.58 1.91 -16.32
CA THR A 167 -0.59 2.36 -15.34
C THR A 167 -0.83 1.62 -14.03
N ALA A 168 0.23 1.14 -13.40
CA ALA A 168 0.18 0.54 -12.06
C ALA A 168 0.70 1.51 -11.00
N TYR A 169 0.06 1.54 -9.85
CA TYR A 169 0.47 2.34 -8.70
C TYR A 169 0.75 1.43 -7.51
N CYS A 170 1.83 1.73 -6.79
CA CYS A 170 2.17 1.12 -5.53
C CYS A 170 2.38 2.21 -4.49
N PHE A 171 1.50 2.26 -3.50
CA PHE A 171 1.60 3.17 -2.37
C PHE A 171 2.06 2.39 -1.14
N ILE A 172 3.23 2.73 -0.63
CA ILE A 172 3.85 2.05 0.50
C ILE A 172 3.75 2.97 1.71
N MET A 173 3.14 2.49 2.78
CA MET A 173 3.14 3.17 4.08
C MET A 173 4.14 2.50 5.01
N HIS A 174 5.01 3.27 5.62
CA HIS A 174 5.96 2.79 6.64
C HIS A 174 5.83 3.60 7.92
N ASP A 175 6.04 2.92 9.05
CA ASP A 175 6.18 3.58 10.34
C ASP A 175 7.62 4.10 10.45
N ARG A 176 7.79 5.33 10.92
CA ARG A 176 9.10 5.93 11.19
C ARG A 176 9.14 6.53 12.58
N VAL A 177 10.35 6.62 13.11
CA VAL A 177 10.65 7.27 14.38
C VAL A 177 11.50 8.51 14.10
N VAL A 178 11.07 9.66 14.61
CA VAL A 178 11.88 10.89 14.62
C VAL A 178 12.11 11.33 16.05
N GLU A 179 13.25 11.98 16.25
CA GLU A 179 13.55 12.70 17.46
C GLU A 179 13.25 14.18 17.26
N TYR A 180 12.31 14.71 18.04
CA TYR A 180 11.99 16.13 18.06
C TYR A 180 12.61 16.81 19.28
N GLY A 181 13.41 17.84 19.07
CA GLY A 181 13.97 18.70 20.10
C GLY A 181 13.04 19.88 20.38
N PRO A 182 12.27 19.92 21.48
CA PRO A 182 11.22 20.92 21.65
C PRO A 182 11.74 22.36 21.85
N LEU A 183 12.95 22.50 22.40
CA LEU A 183 13.58 23.80 22.62
C LEU A 183 14.30 24.35 21.38
N THR A 184 14.78 23.47 20.51
CA THR A 184 15.57 23.85 19.32
C THR A 184 14.76 23.76 18.02
N ASN A 185 13.56 23.17 18.07
CA ASN A 185 12.74 22.80 16.92
C ASN A 185 13.45 21.88 15.91
N VAL A 186 14.52 21.21 16.32
CA VAL A 186 15.27 20.30 15.45
C VAL A 186 14.53 18.96 15.38
N VAL A 187 14.31 18.47 14.16
CA VAL A 187 13.81 17.11 13.91
C VAL A 187 14.96 16.28 13.35
N ARG A 188 15.31 15.20 14.03
CA ARG A 188 16.28 14.21 13.55
C ARG A 188 15.54 12.96 13.11
N ARG A 189 15.85 12.49 11.91
CA ARG A 189 15.41 11.16 11.47
C ARG A 189 16.33 10.15 12.14
N ILE A 190 15.76 9.25 12.93
CA ILE A 190 16.50 8.06 13.34
C ILE A 190 16.54 7.19 12.08
N VAL A 191 17.75 7.06 11.52
CA VAL A 191 18.07 6.01 10.56
C VAL A 191 18.22 4.77 11.43
#